data_AF-A0A9D5S1H7-F1
#
_entry.id   AF-A0A9D5S1H7-F1
#
_cell.length_a   1.000
_cell.length_b   1.000
_cell.length_c   1.000
_cell.angle_alpha   90.00
_cell.angle_beta   90.00
_cell.angle_gamma   90.00
#
_symmetry.space_group_name_H-M   'P 1'
#
loop_
_entity.id
_entity.type
_entity.pdbx_description
1 polymer ?
#
loop_
_entity_poly.entity_id
_entity_poly.type
_entity_poly.pdbx_seq_one_letter_code
_entity_poly.pdbx_strand_id
1 'polypeptide(L)'
;MDKMKKYLMMFAALVVTTVGFTACSSEGDLSSEEQAEERGVVKTEFTIAFPQKAVQGTRMAASNVQFQPSQFRGISSMELYPFRAASISGDIPLEFTHINLYDGSTLNALSGSNSFYFSTNSHLYQDVDIPLGTKTFMFYGVASKTNESASAVGALIPTKATVGQNLSVIKFSPSPICENPPVDANGYLTDTSNGGQLATYLTSIATAQAANDNVWATTLNVPLKSLYEKFITMKAGSWTNAMAVVSEIYNGVKTALSSDNEKTVALKTAIKNAILANTNVSEGTNGGLSFTTTAFGGYPKDLGLPDGAAYIQWTGSAFKELKSNGSTGWNMANFEKYAYPAELYYHVISDIKTSEKSESSHYTGNSGLNTTGTTAFTNWNNLVNTNYTAGGTVTSSTRSIAIVKQVQYAVGRLDVKVRAAMTSLNDNAGASVTIGSNTFKVTGLLVNGQKAVDYKFNQLSTEPAYTLYDNVIKDSNGSDIYMTTSESNAFYTLVLETPEYGTTAATKEAAKVRIAVEFENNSAQTLVGRDGGLIYPGTKFYLIGTLDPSKNDGTSAEGHTSYYTDNTNTTLITKAFMQDYNTVVTLAVSDLTKAYNVLPDLGLPRLEMGLSVDVDWKQGIIQTLDIE
;
A
#
# COMPACT_ATOMS: atom_id res chain seq x y z
N MET A 1 32.29 12.44 -53.41
CA MET A 1 31.34 13.51 -53.77
C MET A 1 30.18 13.02 -54.62
N ASP A 2 29.01 12.65 -54.10
CA ASP A 2 28.65 11.81 -52.93
C ASP A 2 27.16 11.47 -53.04
N LYS A 3 26.66 10.23 -52.86
CA LYS A 3 26.77 9.32 -51.69
C LYS A 3 26.34 9.90 -50.33
N MET A 4 25.99 11.20 -50.25
CA MET A 4 25.47 11.87 -49.04
C MET A 4 24.06 12.45 -49.27
N LYS A 5 23.20 11.75 -50.03
CA LYS A 5 21.79 12.13 -50.25
C LYS A 5 20.78 10.98 -50.03
N LYS A 6 21.18 9.87 -49.40
CA LYS A 6 20.31 8.73 -49.08
C LYS A 6 20.28 8.33 -47.58
N TYR A 7 20.87 9.17 -46.70
CA TYR A 7 20.99 8.89 -45.26
C TYR A 7 20.57 10.07 -44.35
N LEU A 8 19.84 11.07 -44.89
CA LEU A 8 19.46 12.29 -44.15
C LEU A 8 17.93 12.51 -44.07
N MET A 9 17.16 11.42 -44.01
CA MET A 9 15.70 11.41 -43.82
C MET A 9 15.28 10.29 -42.85
N MET A 10 15.97 10.16 -41.71
CA MET A 10 15.64 9.20 -40.65
C MET A 10 15.53 9.81 -39.25
N PHE A 11 15.48 11.14 -39.16
CA PHE A 11 15.18 11.87 -37.92
C PHE A 11 14.24 13.06 -38.21
N ALA A 12 12.97 12.73 -38.47
CA ALA A 12 11.86 13.68 -38.39
C ALA A 12 10.92 13.17 -37.29
N ALA A 13 10.96 13.80 -36.11
CA ALA A 13 10.07 13.44 -35.02
C ALA A 13 8.65 13.89 -35.37
N LEU A 14 7.76 12.94 -35.66
CA LEU A 14 6.42 13.21 -36.17
C LEU A 14 5.47 13.66 -35.04
N VAL A 15 5.60 14.93 -34.64
CA VAL A 15 4.65 15.58 -33.73
C VAL A 15 3.36 15.88 -34.49
N VAL A 16 2.42 14.93 -34.48
CA VAL A 16 1.10 15.10 -35.09
C VAL A 16 0.20 15.94 -34.15
N THR A 17 0.34 17.26 -34.22
CA THR A 17 -0.75 18.15 -33.85
C THR A 17 -1.85 18.10 -34.92
N THR A 18 -3.10 18.21 -34.51
CA THR A 18 -4.28 18.09 -35.39
C THR A 18 -4.24 19.10 -36.55
N VAL A 19 -4.03 18.62 -37.78
CA VAL A 19 -4.19 19.43 -39.01
C VAL A 19 -5.57 19.15 -39.59
N GLY A 20 -6.47 20.13 -39.52
CA GLY A 20 -7.77 20.05 -40.18
C GLY A 20 -7.64 20.34 -41.67
N PHE A 21 -7.98 19.37 -42.53
CA PHE A 21 -7.93 19.53 -43.97
C PHE A 21 -9.14 20.29 -44.51
N THR A 22 -8.90 21.43 -45.15
CA THR A 22 -9.88 22.14 -45.97
C THR A 22 -10.06 21.44 -47.31
N ALA A 23 -11.30 21.16 -47.71
CA ALA A 23 -11.60 20.43 -48.94
C ALA A 23 -11.26 21.23 -50.22
N CYS A 24 -10.73 20.55 -51.25
CA CYS A 24 -10.88 20.95 -52.66
C CYS A 24 -10.49 19.84 -53.66
N SER A 25 -11.47 19.42 -54.47
CA SER A 25 -11.36 18.82 -55.83
C SER A 25 -10.60 17.49 -56.08
N SER A 26 -11.39 16.45 -56.36
CA SER A 26 -11.32 15.52 -57.52
C SER A 26 -10.11 14.61 -57.79
N GLU A 27 -10.43 13.34 -58.09
CA GLU A 27 -9.60 12.36 -58.82
C GLU A 27 -8.29 11.91 -58.14
N GLY A 28 -8.44 11.33 -56.95
CA GLY A 28 -7.33 10.70 -56.24
C GLY A 28 -7.68 10.25 -54.82
N ASP A 29 -8.83 9.60 -54.60
CA ASP A 29 -9.12 8.96 -53.31
C ASP A 29 -8.14 7.81 -53.10
N LEU A 30 -7.05 8.10 -52.39
CA LEU A 30 -6.05 7.13 -51.94
C LEU A 30 -6.76 5.97 -51.23
N SER A 31 -6.36 4.74 -51.53
CA SER A 31 -6.86 3.56 -50.80
C SER A 31 -6.53 3.66 -49.31
N SER A 32 -7.25 2.90 -48.47
CA SER A 32 -6.98 2.86 -47.02
C SER A 32 -5.54 2.47 -46.67
N GLU A 33 -4.84 1.83 -47.59
CA GLU A 33 -3.44 1.40 -47.44
C GLU A 33 -2.48 2.53 -47.78
N GLU A 34 -2.69 3.23 -48.91
CA GLU A 34 -1.93 4.43 -49.28
C GLU A 34 -2.11 5.56 -48.25
N GLN A 35 -3.33 5.76 -47.73
CA GLN A 35 -3.59 6.69 -46.62
C GLN A 35 -2.85 6.29 -45.34
N ALA A 36 -2.71 5.00 -45.04
CA ALA A 36 -1.97 4.53 -43.87
C ALA A 36 -0.45 4.74 -44.02
N GLU A 37 0.08 4.58 -45.25
CA GLU A 37 1.49 4.84 -45.55
C GLU A 37 1.83 6.34 -45.49
N GLU A 38 0.95 7.22 -46.00
CA GLU A 38 1.12 8.68 -45.89
C GLU A 38 1.03 9.15 -44.42
N ARG A 39 0.06 8.64 -43.65
CA ARG A 39 -0.11 8.99 -42.22
C ARG A 39 0.94 8.33 -41.30
N GLY A 40 1.63 7.29 -41.76
CA GLY A 40 2.54 6.47 -40.94
C GLY A 40 1.85 5.62 -39.86
N VAL A 41 0.52 5.57 -39.84
CA VAL A 41 -0.32 4.83 -38.89
C VAL A 41 -1.45 4.12 -39.64
N VAL A 42 -1.86 2.93 -39.17
CA VAL A 42 -3.06 2.23 -39.66
C VAL A 42 -4.13 2.22 -38.58
N LYS A 43 -5.37 2.52 -38.94
CA LYS A 43 -6.53 2.44 -38.03
C LYS A 43 -7.06 1.02 -38.03
N THR A 44 -7.09 0.37 -36.86
CA THR A 44 -7.21 -1.10 -36.77
C THR A 44 -7.93 -1.56 -35.50
N GLU A 45 -8.46 -2.77 -35.55
CA GLU A 45 -8.89 -3.52 -34.36
C GLU A 45 -7.68 -3.97 -33.53
N PHE A 46 -7.81 -3.90 -32.21
CA PHE A 46 -6.77 -4.33 -31.27
C PHE A 46 -7.39 -5.16 -30.15
N THR A 47 -6.86 -6.36 -29.87
CA THR A 47 -7.38 -7.26 -28.83
C THR A 47 -6.34 -7.56 -27.77
N ILE A 48 -6.77 -7.51 -26.50
CA ILE A 48 -5.99 -7.90 -25.33
C ILE A 48 -6.82 -8.85 -24.44
N ALA A 49 -6.15 -9.67 -23.62
CA ALA A 49 -6.79 -10.58 -22.68
C ALA A 49 -6.27 -10.41 -21.25
N PHE A 50 -7.14 -10.69 -20.27
CA PHE A 50 -6.98 -10.39 -18.84
C PHE A 50 -7.14 -11.66 -17.96
N PRO A 51 -6.68 -11.65 -16.69
CA PRO A 51 -6.81 -12.80 -15.79
C PRO A 51 -8.24 -12.95 -15.23
N GLN A 52 -8.66 -14.17 -14.86
CA GLN A 52 -10.07 -14.49 -14.53
C GLN A 52 -10.31 -15.25 -13.20
N LYS A 53 -9.26 -15.69 -12.47
CA LYS A 53 -9.42 -16.55 -11.27
C LYS A 53 -9.34 -15.77 -9.95
N ALA A 54 -10.27 -16.02 -9.03
CA ALA A 54 -10.27 -15.47 -7.67
C ALA A 54 -11.01 -16.38 -6.65
N VAL A 55 -10.68 -16.29 -5.34
CA VAL A 55 -11.06 -17.20 -4.23
C VAL A 55 -11.12 -16.43 -2.88
N GLN A 56 -11.89 -16.85 -1.86
CA GLN A 56 -12.39 -16.08 -0.65
C GLN A 56 -11.38 -15.88 0.54
N GLY A 57 -11.41 -14.86 1.46
CA GLY A 57 -12.41 -13.84 1.90
C GLY A 57 -11.97 -12.39 2.39
N THR A 58 -11.52 -11.45 1.52
CA THR A 58 -11.21 -9.96 1.70
C THR A 58 -10.21 -9.52 2.81
N ARG A 59 -9.83 -8.23 3.08
CA ARG A 59 -10.04 -6.85 2.50
C ARG A 59 -8.71 -6.07 2.41
N MET A 60 -8.37 -5.18 1.46
CA MET A 60 -9.23 -4.21 0.74
C MET A 60 -10.45 -4.84 0.07
N ALA A 61 -11.61 -4.16 0.14
CA ALA A 61 -12.95 -4.72 -0.15
C ALA A 61 -12.99 -5.65 -1.37
N ALA A 62 -13.85 -6.68 -1.38
CA ALA A 62 -13.83 -7.75 -2.40
C ALA A 62 -13.77 -7.24 -3.86
N SER A 63 -14.52 -6.19 -4.17
CA SER A 63 -14.42 -5.44 -5.42
C SER A 63 -12.99 -4.99 -5.77
N ASN A 64 -12.27 -4.44 -4.79
CA ASN A 64 -11.07 -3.63 -4.93
C ASN A 64 -9.84 -4.47 -5.30
N VAL A 65 -9.71 -5.68 -4.75
CA VAL A 65 -8.66 -6.66 -5.14
C VAL A 65 -9.17 -7.74 -6.11
N GLN A 66 -10.28 -7.46 -6.82
CA GLN A 66 -10.90 -8.33 -7.84
C GLN A 66 -11.12 -9.77 -7.38
N PHE A 67 -11.89 -9.88 -6.32
CA PHE A 67 -11.73 -10.96 -5.39
C PHE A 67 -12.66 -12.17 -5.60
N GLN A 68 -13.61 -12.05 -6.51
CA GLN A 68 -14.47 -13.12 -6.99
C GLN A 68 -14.48 -13.08 -8.53
N PRO A 69 -14.71 -14.22 -9.22
CA PRO A 69 -14.75 -14.25 -10.70
C PRO A 69 -15.87 -13.39 -11.32
N SER A 70 -16.76 -12.82 -10.50
CA SER A 70 -17.81 -11.86 -10.86
C SER A 70 -17.46 -10.39 -10.56
N GLN A 71 -16.27 -10.08 -10.05
CA GLN A 71 -15.90 -8.76 -9.50
C GLN A 71 -14.72 -8.09 -10.23
N PHE A 72 -14.66 -8.22 -11.55
CA PHE A 72 -13.79 -7.38 -12.36
C PHE A 72 -14.24 -5.90 -12.25
N ARG A 73 -13.32 -5.01 -11.85
CA ARG A 73 -13.59 -3.58 -11.62
C ARG A 73 -13.78 -2.77 -12.91
N GLY A 74 -13.43 -3.34 -14.07
CA GLY A 74 -13.06 -2.53 -15.22
C GLY A 74 -11.70 -1.85 -15.02
N ILE A 75 -11.26 -1.13 -16.04
CA ILE A 75 -9.97 -0.44 -16.08
C ILE A 75 -10.19 1.00 -16.57
N SER A 76 -9.86 1.99 -15.73
CA SER A 76 -10.17 3.42 -15.98
C SER A 76 -9.07 4.22 -16.66
N SER A 77 -7.85 3.67 -16.73
CA SER A 77 -6.74 4.20 -17.53
C SER A 77 -6.04 3.03 -18.20
N MET A 78 -5.81 3.12 -19.51
CA MET A 78 -5.27 2.06 -20.35
C MET A 78 -4.29 2.65 -21.35
N GLU A 79 -3.00 2.44 -21.10
CA GLU A 79 -1.91 3.04 -21.87
C GLU A 79 -1.16 1.96 -22.65
N LEU A 80 -0.94 2.21 -23.93
CA LEU A 80 -0.33 1.29 -24.87
C LEU A 80 0.86 1.97 -25.55
N TYR A 81 2.06 1.42 -25.34
CA TYR A 81 3.32 1.95 -25.84
C TYR A 81 3.82 1.02 -26.99
N PRO A 82 3.75 1.45 -28.27
CA PRO A 82 4.23 0.68 -29.42
C PRO A 82 5.76 0.74 -29.59
N PHE A 83 6.35 -0.34 -30.10
CA PHE A 83 7.77 -0.44 -30.45
C PHE A 83 7.98 -1.16 -31.79
N ARG A 84 8.96 -0.71 -32.60
CA ARG A 84 9.41 -1.46 -33.79
C ARG A 84 10.41 -2.56 -33.46
N ALA A 85 11.07 -2.46 -32.30
CA ALA A 85 11.90 -3.52 -31.74
C ALA A 85 11.04 -4.72 -31.29
N ALA A 86 11.43 -5.93 -31.67
CA ALA A 86 10.77 -7.20 -31.29
C ALA A 86 11.18 -7.74 -29.90
N SER A 87 11.68 -6.85 -29.03
CA SER A 87 12.16 -7.12 -27.66
C SER A 87 12.55 -5.79 -27.03
N ILE A 88 12.13 -5.54 -25.78
CA ILE A 88 12.37 -4.23 -25.13
C ILE A 88 13.11 -4.29 -23.78
N SER A 89 14.07 -3.38 -23.64
CA SER A 89 14.96 -3.19 -22.50
C SER A 89 14.99 -1.72 -22.05
N GLY A 90 15.60 -1.43 -20.90
CA GLY A 90 15.54 -0.11 -20.25
C GLY A 90 16.14 1.03 -21.08
N ASP A 91 17.09 0.71 -21.96
CA ASP A 91 17.85 1.67 -22.78
C ASP A 91 17.21 1.99 -24.14
N ILE A 92 16.05 1.42 -24.46
CA ILE A 92 15.32 1.72 -25.70
C ILE A 92 14.55 3.04 -25.53
N PRO A 93 14.72 4.04 -26.41
CA PRO A 93 13.91 5.25 -26.42
C PRO A 93 12.52 4.98 -27.00
N LEU A 94 11.51 5.70 -26.54
CA LEU A 94 10.19 5.70 -27.19
C LEU A 94 10.28 6.30 -28.60
N GLU A 95 10.00 5.48 -29.61
CA GLU A 95 9.86 5.91 -31.01
C GLU A 95 8.55 6.69 -31.25
N PHE A 96 7.53 6.46 -30.42
CA PHE A 96 6.16 6.93 -30.62
C PHE A 96 5.53 7.45 -29.31
N THR A 97 4.52 8.30 -29.44
CA THR A 97 3.64 8.69 -28.33
C THR A 97 2.84 7.48 -27.84
N HIS A 98 2.59 7.39 -26.54
CA HIS A 98 1.69 6.36 -26.00
C HIS A 98 0.25 6.59 -26.45
N ILE A 99 -0.45 5.49 -26.71
CA ILE A 99 -1.85 5.46 -27.13
C ILE A 99 -2.69 5.25 -25.88
N ASN A 100 -3.67 6.12 -25.65
CA ASN A 100 -4.66 5.90 -24.59
C ASN A 100 -5.83 5.13 -25.21
N LEU A 101 -6.04 3.88 -24.79
CA LEU A 101 -7.08 3.00 -25.34
C LEU A 101 -8.49 3.36 -24.82
N TYR A 102 -8.57 4.18 -23.78
CA TYR A 102 -9.81 4.79 -23.30
C TYR A 102 -9.69 6.31 -23.37
N ASP A 103 -10.57 6.92 -24.16
CA ASP A 103 -10.67 8.36 -24.44
C ASP A 103 -11.88 9.01 -23.72
N GLY A 104 -12.64 8.22 -22.96
CA GLY A 104 -13.93 8.62 -22.38
C GLY A 104 -15.15 8.23 -23.22
N SER A 105 -14.97 7.67 -24.43
CA SER A 105 -16.08 7.16 -25.24
C SER A 105 -16.60 5.82 -24.72
N THR A 106 -17.85 5.50 -25.04
CA THR A 106 -18.47 4.20 -24.71
C THR A 106 -17.99 3.05 -25.60
N LEU A 107 -17.34 3.33 -26.73
CA LEU A 107 -16.92 2.33 -27.72
C LEU A 107 -15.82 1.41 -27.17
N ASN A 108 -14.82 2.01 -26.51
CA ASN A 108 -13.65 1.33 -25.95
C ASN A 108 -13.68 1.30 -24.40
N ALA A 109 -14.85 1.49 -23.79
CA ALA A 109 -15.03 1.52 -22.34
C ALA A 109 -15.01 0.11 -21.72
N LEU A 110 -13.95 -0.24 -20.99
CA LEU A 110 -13.84 -1.51 -20.29
C LEU A 110 -14.42 -1.42 -18.86
N SER A 111 -15.75 -1.49 -18.74
CA SER A 111 -16.46 -1.45 -17.45
C SER A 111 -16.58 -2.83 -16.78
N GLY A 112 -16.75 -2.86 -15.46
CA GLY A 112 -16.99 -4.09 -14.70
C GLY A 112 -18.31 -4.81 -15.01
N SER A 113 -19.24 -4.15 -15.71
CA SER A 113 -20.51 -4.73 -16.18
C SER A 113 -20.48 -5.16 -17.66
N ASN A 114 -19.33 -5.10 -18.34
CA ASN A 114 -19.20 -5.54 -19.73
C ASN A 114 -19.35 -7.07 -19.85
N SER A 115 -20.50 -7.55 -20.35
CA SER A 115 -20.79 -8.97 -20.54
C SER A 115 -19.73 -9.72 -21.37
N PHE A 116 -19.10 -9.04 -22.34
CA PHE A 116 -18.03 -9.59 -23.18
C PHE A 116 -16.82 -10.13 -22.40
N TYR A 117 -16.50 -9.57 -21.23
CA TYR A 117 -15.36 -10.01 -20.42
C TYR A 117 -15.54 -11.46 -19.94
N PHE A 118 -16.78 -11.86 -19.64
CA PHE A 118 -17.09 -13.12 -18.96
C PHE A 118 -17.10 -14.36 -19.88
N SER A 119 -17.10 -14.19 -21.21
CA SER A 119 -17.17 -15.31 -22.17
C SER A 119 -15.82 -15.66 -22.83
N THR A 120 -14.90 -14.70 -22.97
CA THR A 120 -13.62 -14.90 -23.67
C THR A 120 -12.38 -14.42 -22.90
N ASN A 121 -12.56 -13.74 -21.75
CA ASN A 121 -11.50 -13.09 -20.99
C ASN A 121 -10.71 -12.03 -21.79
N SER A 122 -11.31 -11.49 -22.85
CA SER A 122 -10.67 -10.57 -23.79
C SER A 122 -11.55 -9.36 -24.08
N HIS A 123 -10.92 -8.27 -24.51
CA HIS A 123 -11.61 -7.07 -24.99
C HIS A 123 -11.04 -6.65 -26.34
N LEU A 124 -11.95 -6.36 -27.27
CA LEU A 124 -11.67 -5.86 -28.61
C LEU A 124 -11.87 -4.34 -28.59
N TYR A 125 -10.77 -3.61 -28.74
CA TYR A 125 -10.78 -2.17 -28.99
C TYR A 125 -10.93 -1.95 -30.49
N GLN A 126 -11.75 -0.98 -30.86
CA GLN A 126 -11.99 -0.60 -32.24
C GLN A 126 -11.40 0.79 -32.52
N ASP A 127 -11.16 1.06 -33.81
CA ASP A 127 -10.81 2.38 -34.32
C ASP A 127 -9.48 2.97 -33.77
N VAL A 128 -8.53 2.12 -33.36
CA VAL A 128 -7.25 2.55 -32.79
C VAL A 128 -6.22 2.83 -33.90
N ASP A 129 -5.65 4.04 -33.95
CA ASP A 129 -4.53 4.37 -34.85
C ASP A 129 -3.21 3.79 -34.28
N ILE A 130 -2.61 2.82 -34.99
CA ILE A 130 -1.38 2.12 -34.59
C ILE A 130 -0.22 2.46 -35.55
N PRO A 131 0.98 2.85 -35.07
CA PRO A 131 2.13 3.14 -35.94
C PRO A 131 2.61 1.96 -36.79
N LEU A 132 2.89 2.24 -38.07
CA LEU A 132 3.44 1.26 -39.00
C LEU A 132 4.82 0.77 -38.55
N GLY A 133 5.07 -0.53 -38.70
CA GLY A 133 6.28 -1.22 -38.27
C GLY A 133 6.29 -1.68 -36.81
N THR A 134 5.24 -1.42 -36.02
CA THR A 134 5.11 -1.91 -34.64
C THR A 134 5.14 -3.45 -34.59
N LYS A 135 5.79 -4.03 -33.57
CA LYS A 135 5.96 -5.49 -33.37
C LYS A 135 5.74 -5.96 -31.94
N THR A 136 6.00 -5.09 -30.98
CA THR A 136 5.89 -5.36 -29.54
C THR A 136 5.15 -4.20 -28.90
N PHE A 137 4.28 -4.52 -27.95
CA PHE A 137 3.62 -3.55 -27.09
C PHE A 137 4.05 -3.72 -25.64
N MET A 138 4.11 -2.59 -24.94
CA MET A 138 4.02 -2.52 -23.49
C MET A 138 2.67 -1.89 -23.15
N PHE A 139 1.86 -2.57 -22.34
CA PHE A 139 0.56 -2.09 -21.88
C PHE A 139 0.58 -1.89 -20.37
N TYR A 140 -0.09 -0.83 -19.90
CA TYR A 140 -0.47 -0.65 -18.51
C TYR A 140 -1.97 -0.42 -18.38
N GLY A 141 -2.56 -0.96 -17.33
CA GLY A 141 -3.94 -0.68 -16.93
C GLY A 141 -4.02 -0.29 -15.45
N VAL A 142 -4.99 0.56 -15.10
CA VAL A 142 -5.33 0.89 -13.70
C VAL A 142 -6.79 0.54 -13.42
N ALA A 143 -7.06 -0.26 -12.39
CA ALA A 143 -8.42 -0.66 -12.02
C ALA A 143 -9.30 0.54 -11.65
N SER A 144 -10.57 0.54 -12.09
CA SER A 144 -11.50 1.66 -11.90
C SER A 144 -11.64 2.11 -10.45
N LYS A 145 -11.43 3.40 -10.17
CA LYS A 145 -11.59 4.02 -8.85
C LYS A 145 -13.00 4.58 -8.68
N THR A 146 -13.84 3.89 -7.92
CA THR A 146 -15.29 4.15 -7.76
C THR A 146 -15.62 5.26 -6.75
N ASN A 147 -15.02 6.45 -6.93
CA ASN A 147 -15.01 7.58 -5.97
C ASN A 147 -14.36 7.24 -4.61
N GLU A 148 -13.51 6.22 -4.57
CA GLU A 148 -12.88 5.72 -3.34
C GLU A 148 -11.54 6.40 -3.05
N SER A 149 -11.20 6.53 -1.77
CA SER A 149 -9.96 7.16 -1.30
C SER A 149 -8.73 6.30 -1.59
N ALA A 150 -7.55 6.93 -1.65
CA ALA A 150 -6.26 6.23 -1.78
C ALA A 150 -6.04 5.16 -0.70
N SER A 151 -6.57 5.36 0.52
CA SER A 151 -6.57 4.35 1.58
C SER A 151 -7.41 3.11 1.30
N ALA A 152 -8.42 3.18 0.42
CA ALA A 152 -9.35 2.09 0.14
C ALA A 152 -9.07 1.32 -1.16
N VAL A 153 -8.34 1.92 -2.12
CA VAL A 153 -7.98 1.31 -3.41
C VAL A 153 -6.49 1.31 -3.73
N GLY A 154 -5.66 1.83 -2.82
CA GLY A 154 -4.24 2.10 -3.03
C GLY A 154 -3.96 3.35 -3.88
N ALA A 155 -2.69 3.77 -3.91
CA ALA A 155 -2.21 4.81 -4.82
C ALA A 155 -0.71 4.65 -5.14
N LEU A 156 -0.39 4.70 -6.44
CA LEU A 156 0.97 4.81 -6.97
C LEU A 156 1.11 6.13 -7.75
N ILE A 157 2.34 6.65 -7.80
CA ILE A 157 2.71 7.81 -8.61
C ILE A 157 3.46 7.30 -9.85
N PRO A 158 2.80 7.21 -11.02
CA PRO A 158 3.45 6.83 -12.26
C PRO A 158 4.24 7.99 -12.86
N THR A 159 5.43 7.71 -13.37
CA THR A 159 6.19 8.60 -14.26
C THR A 159 6.06 8.11 -15.70
N LYS A 160 5.88 9.05 -16.64
CA LYS A 160 5.71 8.75 -18.07
C LYS A 160 6.94 9.19 -18.85
N ALA A 161 7.39 8.34 -19.78
CA ALA A 161 8.36 8.73 -20.79
C ALA A 161 7.66 9.43 -21.98
N THR A 162 8.37 10.35 -22.63
CA THR A 162 7.99 10.98 -23.90
C THR A 162 8.84 10.47 -25.06
N VAL A 163 8.47 10.82 -26.30
CA VAL A 163 9.23 10.43 -27.51
C VAL A 163 10.70 10.85 -27.37
N GLY A 164 11.60 9.90 -27.63
CA GLY A 164 13.05 10.08 -27.45
C GLY A 164 13.58 9.83 -26.04
N GLN A 165 12.73 9.57 -25.04
CA GLN A 165 13.16 9.17 -23.69
C GLN A 165 13.18 7.64 -23.53
N ASN A 166 14.17 7.15 -22.77
CA ASN A 166 14.36 5.73 -22.48
C ASN A 166 13.31 5.18 -21.48
N LEU A 167 13.00 3.88 -21.57
CA LEU A 167 12.03 3.22 -20.68
C LEU A 167 12.41 3.27 -19.20
N SER A 168 13.69 3.47 -18.87
CA SER A 168 14.16 3.74 -17.50
C SER A 168 13.57 5.01 -16.85
N VAL A 169 12.92 5.88 -17.62
CA VAL A 169 12.15 7.04 -17.12
C VAL A 169 10.78 6.64 -16.58
N ILE A 170 10.21 5.50 -17.04
CA ILE A 170 8.94 5.00 -16.52
C ILE A 170 9.17 4.22 -15.23
N LYS A 171 8.53 4.69 -14.16
CA LYS A 171 8.56 4.13 -12.81
C LYS A 171 7.20 4.27 -12.14
N PHE A 172 6.93 3.44 -11.15
CA PHE A 172 5.73 3.52 -10.31
C PHE A 172 6.16 3.57 -8.84
N SER A 173 5.98 4.71 -8.18
CA SER A 173 6.38 4.94 -6.79
C SER A 173 5.19 4.79 -5.82
N PRO A 174 5.38 4.30 -4.58
CA PRO A 174 4.37 4.43 -3.53
C PRO A 174 3.96 5.89 -3.33
N SER A 175 2.67 6.17 -3.22
CA SER A 175 2.16 7.53 -2.96
C SER A 175 2.22 7.84 -1.44
N PRO A 176 2.95 8.87 -0.99
CA PRO A 176 3.02 9.21 0.43
C PRO A 176 1.67 9.68 0.97
N ILE A 177 1.39 9.35 2.24
CA ILE A 177 0.17 9.79 2.94
C ILE A 177 0.29 11.28 3.32
N CYS A 178 1.48 11.71 3.73
CA CYS A 178 1.79 13.09 4.10
C CYS A 178 3.08 13.55 3.41
N GLU A 179 2.95 14.20 2.25
CA GLU A 179 4.10 14.68 1.45
C GLU A 179 4.77 15.93 2.05
N ASN A 180 4.01 16.78 2.74
CA ASN A 180 4.43 18.08 3.27
C ASN A 180 3.98 18.23 4.73
N PRO A 181 4.65 17.57 5.69
CA PRO A 181 4.27 17.64 7.09
C PRO A 181 4.52 19.04 7.68
N PRO A 182 3.65 19.54 8.59
CA PRO A 182 3.73 20.91 9.10
C PRO A 182 4.82 21.04 10.16
N VAL A 183 6.07 21.19 9.73
CA VAL A 183 7.26 21.16 10.61
C VAL A 183 8.15 22.39 10.49
N ASP A 184 8.89 22.70 11.55
CA ASP A 184 9.82 23.81 11.67
C ASP A 184 11.20 23.52 11.02
N ALA A 185 12.10 24.50 11.05
CA ALA A 185 13.45 24.37 10.49
C ALA A 185 14.36 23.35 11.20
N ASN A 186 13.97 22.87 12.39
CA ASN A 186 14.64 21.79 13.12
C ASN A 186 13.98 20.42 12.87
N GLY A 187 12.84 20.41 12.15
CA GLY A 187 12.04 19.24 11.82
C GLY A 187 10.89 18.94 12.79
N TYR A 188 10.68 19.71 13.86
CA TYR A 188 9.60 19.49 14.83
C TYR A 188 8.25 19.97 14.28
N LEU A 189 7.15 19.29 14.60
CA LEU A 189 5.80 19.81 14.34
C LEU A 189 5.60 21.23 14.88
N THR A 190 5.07 22.13 14.04
CA THR A 190 4.87 23.55 14.41
C THR A 190 3.83 23.69 15.52
N ASP A 191 3.96 24.74 16.33
CA ASP A 191 2.98 25.13 17.36
C ASP A 191 1.57 25.41 16.80
N THR A 192 1.48 25.76 15.52
CA THR A 192 0.24 25.90 14.75
C THR A 192 -0.39 24.58 14.31
N SER A 193 0.39 23.49 14.26
CA SER A 193 -0.11 22.14 13.92
C SER A 193 -0.83 21.49 15.11
N ASN A 194 -1.72 20.54 14.84
CA ASN A 194 -2.43 19.79 15.88
C ASN A 194 -1.48 19.12 16.90
N GLY A 195 -0.38 18.50 16.42
CA GLY A 195 0.61 17.85 17.30
C GLY A 195 1.42 18.84 18.14
N GLY A 196 1.79 20.01 17.59
CA GLY A 196 2.47 21.06 18.35
C GLY A 196 1.56 21.77 19.35
N GLN A 197 0.29 21.96 19.02
CA GLN A 197 -0.75 22.41 19.95
C GLN A 197 -0.94 21.40 21.10
N LEU A 198 -0.96 20.09 20.81
CA LEU A 198 -1.05 19.03 21.82
C LEU A 198 0.19 19.01 22.72
N ALA A 199 1.39 19.13 22.15
CA ALA A 199 2.63 19.26 22.92
C ALA A 199 2.65 20.52 23.81
N THR A 200 2.08 21.63 23.32
CA THR A 200 1.92 22.87 24.10
C THR A 200 0.95 22.68 25.27
N TYR A 201 -0.17 21.98 25.07
CA TYR A 201 -1.14 21.65 26.13
C TYR A 201 -0.55 20.69 27.19
N LEU A 202 0.18 19.65 26.77
CA LEU A 202 0.88 18.77 27.73
C LEU A 202 1.98 19.55 28.50
N THR A 203 2.62 20.52 27.85
CA THR A 203 3.62 21.39 28.49
C THR A 203 3.02 22.27 29.58
N SER A 204 1.87 22.91 29.34
CA SER A 204 1.23 23.77 30.36
C SER A 204 0.75 22.99 31.58
N ILE A 205 0.40 21.71 31.42
CA ILE A 205 0.11 20.79 32.53
C ILE A 205 1.40 20.49 33.32
N ALA A 206 2.52 20.17 32.66
CA ALA A 206 3.79 19.85 33.33
C ALA A 206 4.43 21.07 34.03
N THR A 207 4.25 22.28 33.51
CA THR A 207 4.74 23.53 34.10
C THR A 207 3.73 24.17 35.07
N ALA A 208 2.66 23.47 35.45
CA ALA A 208 1.65 23.98 36.37
C ALA A 208 2.26 24.39 37.72
N GLN A 209 1.92 25.60 38.16
CA GLN A 209 2.41 26.20 39.41
C GLN A 209 1.31 26.99 40.13
N ALA A 210 1.36 26.98 41.45
CA ALA A 210 0.61 27.91 42.29
C ALA A 210 1.49 29.10 42.71
N ALA A 211 0.88 30.11 43.36
CA ALA A 211 1.59 31.30 43.83
C ALA A 211 2.76 30.99 44.78
N ASN A 212 3.75 31.89 44.80
CA ASN A 212 5.02 31.77 45.54
C ASN A 212 5.88 30.58 45.06
N ASP A 213 6.07 30.48 43.74
CA ASP A 213 6.94 29.52 43.05
C ASP A 213 6.74 28.06 43.46
N ASN A 214 5.48 27.72 43.77
CA ASN A 214 5.03 26.39 44.15
C ASN A 214 4.74 25.59 42.87
N VAL A 215 5.82 25.17 42.20
CA VAL A 215 5.80 24.46 40.90
C VAL A 215 5.63 22.95 41.11
N TRP A 216 4.88 22.28 40.22
CA TRP A 216 4.68 20.83 40.31
C TRP A 216 5.99 20.04 40.20
N ALA A 217 6.85 20.42 39.26
CA ALA A 217 8.14 19.77 38.96
C ALA A 217 9.12 19.70 40.14
N THR A 218 9.00 20.59 41.13
CA THR A 218 9.88 20.67 42.31
C THR A 218 9.17 20.29 43.61
N THR A 219 7.96 19.73 43.54
CA THR A 219 7.16 19.44 44.73
C THR A 219 7.78 18.37 45.63
N LEU A 220 7.66 18.58 46.94
CA LEU A 220 8.09 17.62 47.98
C LEU A 220 6.94 16.70 48.43
N ASN A 221 5.72 16.88 47.93
CA ASN A 221 4.61 15.96 48.18
C ASN A 221 4.82 14.68 47.36
N VAL A 222 5.15 13.57 48.01
CA VAL A 222 5.55 12.32 47.35
C VAL A 222 4.51 11.79 46.34
N PRO A 223 3.19 11.75 46.63
CA PRO A 223 2.19 11.39 45.63
C PRO A 223 2.18 12.29 44.40
N LEU A 224 2.20 13.62 44.57
CA LEU A 224 2.25 14.55 43.43
C LEU A 224 3.55 14.45 42.64
N LYS A 225 4.68 14.24 43.31
CA LYS A 225 5.97 14.05 42.66
C LYS A 225 5.98 12.78 41.81
N SER A 226 5.46 11.67 42.32
CA SER A 226 5.34 10.40 41.58
C SER A 226 4.45 10.55 40.34
N LEU A 227 3.37 11.33 40.44
CA LEU A 227 2.51 11.67 39.29
C LEU A 227 3.24 12.58 38.27
N TYR A 228 4.05 13.54 38.72
CA TYR A 228 4.87 14.36 37.81
C TYR A 228 5.90 13.50 37.07
N GLU A 229 6.64 12.65 37.80
CA GLU A 229 7.64 11.75 37.23
C GLU A 229 7.03 10.78 36.23
N LYS A 230 5.82 10.24 36.49
CA LYS A 230 5.05 9.45 35.51
C LYS A 230 4.60 10.29 34.30
N PHE A 231 4.19 11.54 34.51
CA PHE A 231 3.74 12.41 33.41
C PHE A 231 4.89 12.74 32.47
N ILE A 232 6.04 13.20 32.97
CA ILE A 232 7.17 13.57 32.09
C ILE A 232 7.91 12.36 31.47
N THR A 233 7.69 11.15 31.97
CA THR A 233 8.24 9.92 31.35
C THR A 233 7.32 9.31 30.28
N MET A 234 6.12 9.86 30.08
CA MET A 234 5.20 9.39 29.03
C MET A 234 5.78 9.57 27.61
N LYS A 235 5.40 8.67 26.71
CA LYS A 235 5.58 8.78 25.26
C LYS A 235 4.21 8.61 24.60
N ALA A 236 3.59 9.72 24.21
CA ALA A 236 2.26 9.68 23.60
C ALA A 236 2.36 9.54 22.08
N GLY A 237 2.06 8.36 21.55
CA GLY A 237 1.99 8.12 20.11
C GLY A 237 0.79 8.81 19.42
N SER A 238 -0.28 9.09 20.16
CA SER A 238 -1.46 9.78 19.63
C SER A 238 -2.23 10.54 20.69
N TRP A 239 -3.19 11.34 20.24
CA TRP A 239 -4.19 12.05 21.04
C TRP A 239 -4.84 11.16 22.10
N THR A 240 -5.32 9.98 21.70
CA THR A 240 -6.01 9.05 22.61
C THR A 240 -5.08 8.54 23.71
N ASN A 241 -3.82 8.23 23.37
CA ASN A 241 -2.81 7.81 24.34
C ASN A 241 -2.40 8.96 25.27
N ALA A 242 -2.26 10.18 24.76
CA ALA A 242 -2.03 11.37 25.58
C ALA A 242 -3.16 11.60 26.59
N MET A 243 -4.43 11.49 26.17
CA MET A 243 -5.57 11.77 27.03
C MET A 243 -5.86 10.66 28.04
N ALA A 244 -5.48 9.41 27.75
CA ALA A 244 -5.46 8.35 28.75
C ALA A 244 -4.50 8.69 29.91
N VAL A 245 -3.29 9.17 29.60
CA VAL A 245 -2.34 9.64 30.63
C VAL A 245 -2.87 10.87 31.38
N VAL A 246 -3.38 11.89 30.68
CA VAL A 246 -3.95 13.09 31.33
C VAL A 246 -5.13 12.75 32.25
N SER A 247 -5.95 11.74 31.88
CA SER A 247 -7.03 11.21 32.74
C SER A 247 -6.49 10.53 34.00
N GLU A 248 -5.43 9.73 33.87
CA GLU A 248 -4.78 9.10 35.02
C GLU A 248 -4.18 10.15 35.97
N ILE A 249 -3.49 11.16 35.43
CA ILE A 249 -2.94 12.28 36.19
C ILE A 249 -4.06 13.06 36.91
N TYR A 250 -5.15 13.39 36.22
CA TYR A 250 -6.29 14.09 36.84
C TYR A 250 -6.89 13.29 37.99
N ASN A 251 -7.07 11.98 37.80
CA ASN A 251 -7.60 11.08 38.83
C ASN A 251 -6.62 10.90 40.00
N GLY A 252 -5.31 10.83 39.75
CA GLY A 252 -4.28 10.79 40.79
C GLY A 252 -4.22 12.08 41.62
N VAL A 253 -4.24 13.24 40.95
CA VAL A 253 -4.32 14.56 41.59
C VAL A 253 -5.59 14.70 42.43
N LYS A 254 -6.70 14.12 41.98
CA LYS A 254 -8.00 14.11 42.67
C LYS A 254 -8.05 13.16 43.87
N THR A 255 -7.58 11.92 43.73
CA THR A 255 -7.58 10.93 44.82
C THR A 255 -6.64 11.33 45.96
N ALA A 256 -5.52 11.99 45.64
CA ALA A 256 -4.60 12.49 46.64
C ALA A 256 -5.16 13.65 47.52
N LEU A 257 -6.38 14.18 47.29
CA LEU A 257 -6.90 15.37 47.99
C LEU A 257 -7.21 15.19 49.51
N SER A 258 -7.03 14.01 50.08
CA SER A 258 -7.29 13.75 51.50
C SER A 258 -6.14 14.20 52.42
N SER A 259 -6.42 15.15 53.32
CA SER A 259 -5.56 15.64 54.42
C SER A 259 -4.24 16.36 54.04
N ASP A 260 -4.30 17.30 53.09
CA ASP A 260 -3.14 18.08 52.65
C ASP A 260 -3.07 19.51 53.21
N ASN A 261 -1.87 20.10 53.20
CA ASN A 261 -1.62 21.50 53.55
C ASN A 261 -2.03 22.47 52.42
N GLU A 262 -2.23 23.76 52.77
CA GLU A 262 -2.69 24.81 51.84
C GLU A 262 -1.86 24.92 50.56
N LYS A 263 -0.52 24.82 50.66
CA LYS A 263 0.36 24.84 49.48
C LYS A 263 0.08 23.67 48.54
N THR A 264 -0.15 22.49 49.09
CA THR A 264 -0.41 21.29 48.29
C THR A 264 -1.81 21.33 47.67
N VAL A 265 -2.81 21.84 48.40
CA VAL A 265 -4.16 22.10 47.85
C VAL A 265 -4.11 23.12 46.71
N ALA A 266 -3.39 24.24 46.88
CA ALA A 266 -3.23 25.25 45.85
C ALA A 266 -2.53 24.71 44.58
N LEU A 267 -1.49 23.89 44.75
CA LEU A 267 -0.80 23.23 43.64
C LEU A 267 -1.73 22.26 42.89
N LYS A 268 -2.55 21.47 43.59
CA LYS A 268 -3.53 20.58 42.96
C LYS A 268 -4.57 21.34 42.15
N THR A 269 -5.05 22.48 42.66
CA THR A 269 -5.93 23.38 41.91
C THR A 269 -5.24 23.94 40.67
N ALA A 270 -3.95 24.32 40.75
CA ALA A 270 -3.20 24.78 39.58
C ALA A 270 -3.07 23.70 38.49
N ILE A 271 -2.72 22.46 38.86
CA ILE A 271 -2.61 21.32 37.91
C ILE A 271 -3.98 21.03 37.27
N LYS A 272 -5.05 20.98 38.07
CA LYS A 272 -6.42 20.80 37.54
C LYS A 272 -6.83 21.93 36.59
N ASN A 273 -6.52 23.18 36.93
CA ASN A 273 -6.84 24.32 36.09
C ASN A 273 -6.05 24.30 34.77
N ALA A 274 -4.79 23.84 34.77
CA ALA A 274 -4.01 23.66 33.54
C ALA A 274 -4.61 22.57 32.63
N ILE A 275 -5.05 21.45 33.21
CA ILE A 275 -5.76 20.38 32.48
C ILE A 275 -7.08 20.90 31.88
N LEU A 276 -7.87 21.65 32.65
CA LEU A 276 -9.17 22.18 32.24
C LEU A 276 -9.09 23.52 31.47
N ALA A 277 -7.89 24.06 31.20
CA ALA A 277 -7.72 25.31 30.44
C ALA A 277 -8.03 25.15 28.95
N ASN A 278 -8.02 23.91 28.44
CA ASN A 278 -8.40 23.60 27.07
C ASN A 278 -9.91 23.40 26.97
N THR A 279 -10.59 24.19 26.14
CA THR A 279 -12.05 24.15 25.94
C THR A 279 -12.59 22.82 25.42
N ASN A 280 -11.73 21.94 24.93
CA ASN A 280 -12.06 20.58 24.51
C ASN A 280 -12.09 19.56 25.67
N VAL A 281 -11.76 19.98 26.90
CA VAL A 281 -11.61 19.12 28.08
C VAL A 281 -12.53 19.62 29.19
N SER A 282 -13.27 18.69 29.82
CA SER A 282 -14.23 19.01 30.88
C SER A 282 -14.28 17.91 31.93
N GLU A 283 -14.67 18.24 33.16
CA GLU A 283 -15.03 17.22 34.17
C GLU A 283 -16.49 16.81 33.94
N GLY A 284 -16.72 15.54 33.61
CA GLY A 284 -18.06 14.98 33.41
C GLY A 284 -18.82 14.76 34.73
N THR A 285 -20.11 14.44 34.65
CA THR A 285 -20.98 14.23 35.83
C THR A 285 -20.47 13.17 36.81
N ASN A 286 -19.70 12.19 36.32
CA ASN A 286 -19.10 11.13 37.14
C ASN A 286 -17.77 11.55 37.79
N GLY A 287 -17.31 12.78 37.56
CA GLY A 287 -16.06 13.30 38.11
C GLY A 287 -14.78 12.77 37.46
N GLY A 288 -14.87 12.15 36.29
CA GLY A 288 -13.73 11.88 35.40
C GLY A 288 -13.66 12.93 34.29
N LEU A 289 -12.55 12.97 33.53
CA LEU A 289 -12.45 13.84 32.36
C LEU A 289 -13.28 13.33 31.19
N SER A 290 -13.77 14.26 30.39
CA SER A 290 -14.40 14.08 29.09
C SER A 290 -13.70 14.95 28.06
N PHE A 291 -13.49 14.42 26.87
CA PHE A 291 -12.72 15.03 25.79
C PHE A 291 -13.55 15.08 24.51
N THR A 292 -13.46 16.16 23.73
CA THR A 292 -13.99 16.13 22.36
C THR A 292 -13.09 15.21 21.50
N THR A 293 -13.71 14.30 20.75
CA THR A 293 -12.97 13.33 19.90
C THR A 293 -12.32 13.97 18.68
N THR A 294 -12.52 15.27 18.47
CA THR A 294 -11.98 16.09 17.36
C THR A 294 -10.94 17.12 17.83
N ALA A 295 -10.63 17.19 19.13
CA ALA A 295 -9.56 18.06 19.63
C ALA A 295 -8.23 17.68 18.98
N PHE A 296 -7.43 18.68 18.62
CA PHE A 296 -6.15 18.47 17.93
C PHE A 296 -6.27 17.51 16.73
N GLY A 297 -7.40 17.56 16.01
CA GLY A 297 -7.69 16.72 14.84
C GLY A 297 -7.74 15.20 15.08
N GLY A 298 -7.54 14.72 16.32
CA GLY A 298 -7.26 13.30 16.59
C GLY A 298 -5.84 12.87 16.20
N TYR A 299 -4.85 13.78 16.31
CA TYR A 299 -3.44 13.58 15.97
C TYR A 299 -2.84 12.21 16.35
N PRO A 300 -2.06 11.53 15.47
CA PRO A 300 -1.58 11.96 14.14
C PRO A 300 -2.53 11.60 12.97
N LYS A 301 -3.74 11.14 13.28
CA LYS A 301 -4.74 10.70 12.28
C LYS A 301 -5.23 11.85 11.39
N ASP A 302 -5.08 13.10 11.83
CA ASP A 302 -5.34 14.32 11.05
C ASP A 302 -4.42 14.43 9.82
N LEU A 303 -3.21 13.88 9.91
CA LEU A 303 -2.24 13.75 8.80
C LEU A 303 -2.44 12.46 8.00
N GLY A 304 -3.49 11.67 8.30
CA GLY A 304 -3.74 10.34 7.72
C GLY A 304 -2.85 9.22 8.25
N LEU A 305 -1.92 9.53 9.16
CA LEU A 305 -0.85 8.65 9.62
C LEU A 305 -1.31 7.62 10.68
N PRO A 306 -0.55 6.53 10.88
CA PRO A 306 -0.79 5.59 11.98
C PRO A 306 -0.57 6.21 13.36
N ASP A 307 -1.31 5.76 14.38
CA ASP A 307 -1.11 6.22 15.77
C ASP A 307 0.31 5.84 16.22
N GLY A 308 1.13 6.80 16.68
CA GLY A 308 2.52 6.50 16.99
C GLY A 308 3.48 6.53 15.81
N ALA A 309 3.06 7.03 14.63
CA ALA A 309 3.96 7.42 13.54
C ALA A 309 4.94 8.55 13.92
N ALA A 310 4.57 9.34 14.93
CA ALA A 310 5.43 10.15 15.78
C ALA A 310 5.02 9.94 17.25
N TYR A 311 5.83 10.40 18.20
CA TYR A 311 5.43 10.48 19.61
C TYR A 311 5.83 11.82 20.22
N ILE A 312 5.04 12.24 21.21
CA ILE A 312 5.31 13.41 22.04
C ILE A 312 5.97 12.96 23.36
N GLN A 313 7.12 13.54 23.71
CA GLN A 313 7.88 13.27 24.94
C GLN A 313 8.38 14.58 25.57
N TRP A 314 8.55 14.60 26.89
CA TRP A 314 9.23 15.68 27.62
C TRP A 314 10.72 15.76 27.27
N THR A 315 11.19 16.92 26.80
CA THR A 315 12.61 17.18 26.46
C THR A 315 13.35 17.92 27.57
N GLY A 316 12.93 17.75 28.83
CA GLY A 316 13.52 18.39 30.01
C GLY A 316 12.88 19.74 30.40
N SER A 317 12.32 20.48 29.44
CA SER A 317 11.69 21.80 29.67
C SER A 317 10.33 22.00 29.01
N ALA A 318 9.99 21.20 28.01
CA ALA A 318 8.70 21.19 27.33
C ALA A 318 8.43 19.78 26.78
N PHE A 319 7.17 19.46 26.50
CA PHE A 319 6.85 18.36 25.59
C PHE A 319 7.12 18.80 24.15
N LYS A 320 7.67 17.88 23.35
CA LYS A 320 7.83 18.03 21.90
C LYS A 320 7.53 16.72 21.21
N GLU A 321 7.10 16.79 19.96
CA GLU A 321 7.22 15.66 19.03
C GLU A 321 8.71 15.35 18.81
N LEU A 322 9.07 14.06 18.70
CA LEU A 322 10.46 13.63 18.49
C LEU A 322 10.60 12.79 17.22
N LYS A 323 11.23 13.38 16.21
CA LYS A 323 11.68 12.67 15.01
C LYS A 323 12.88 11.76 15.25
N SER A 324 13.06 10.84 14.32
CA SER A 324 14.25 10.01 14.14
C SER A 324 15.52 10.83 13.87
N ASN A 325 16.29 11.13 14.91
CA ASN A 325 17.70 11.50 14.73
C ASN A 325 18.62 11.06 15.88
N GLY A 326 18.90 9.75 15.92
CA GLY A 326 20.16 9.15 16.40
C GLY A 326 20.52 9.22 17.90
N SER A 327 19.80 9.98 18.73
CA SER A 327 20.28 10.36 20.07
C SER A 327 19.49 9.77 21.24
N THR A 328 18.20 9.48 21.06
CA THR A 328 17.27 9.11 22.16
C THR A 328 16.97 7.60 22.25
N GLY A 329 17.64 6.77 21.44
CA GLY A 329 17.44 5.32 21.41
C GLY A 329 16.16 4.86 20.68
N TRP A 330 15.37 5.78 20.14
CA TRP A 330 14.17 5.50 19.36
C TRP A 330 14.32 6.05 17.95
N ASN A 331 14.28 5.15 16.97
CA ASN A 331 14.24 5.50 15.55
C ASN A 331 12.81 5.29 15.05
N MET A 332 12.35 6.18 14.19
CA MET A 332 11.03 6.20 13.56
C MET A 332 11.20 6.40 12.06
N ALA A 333 10.19 6.10 11.26
CA ALA A 333 10.16 6.55 9.88
C ALA A 333 9.68 8.03 9.82
N ASN A 334 10.31 8.86 8.99
CA ASN A 334 9.79 10.22 8.73
C ASN A 334 8.38 10.15 8.11
N PHE A 335 7.56 11.19 8.24
CA PHE A 335 6.14 11.13 7.84
C PHE A 335 5.94 10.89 6.34
N GLU A 336 6.87 11.38 5.52
CA GLU A 336 6.91 11.20 4.06
C GLU A 336 7.27 9.75 3.66
N LYS A 337 7.53 8.86 4.62
CA LYS A 337 7.79 7.42 4.42
C LYS A 337 6.58 6.54 4.61
N TYR A 338 5.50 7.04 5.20
CA TYR A 338 4.23 6.32 5.22
C TYR A 338 3.52 6.55 3.89
N ALA A 339 3.16 5.47 3.21
CA ALA A 339 2.51 5.49 1.90
C ALA A 339 1.19 4.73 1.92
N TYR A 340 0.29 5.05 0.99
CA TYR A 340 -0.88 4.22 0.72
C TYR A 340 -0.46 2.86 0.15
N PRO A 341 -1.26 1.79 0.31
CA PRO A 341 -1.04 0.51 -0.38
C PRO A 341 -0.85 0.68 -1.89
N ALA A 342 -0.26 -0.32 -2.55
CA ALA A 342 -0.17 -0.30 -4.00
C ALA A 342 -1.59 -0.33 -4.61
N GLU A 343 -1.84 0.45 -5.66
CA GLU A 343 -3.11 0.33 -6.38
C GLU A 343 -3.10 -0.84 -7.36
N LEU A 344 -4.28 -1.35 -7.69
CA LEU A 344 -4.42 -2.52 -8.58
C LEU A 344 -4.07 -2.16 -10.04
N TYR A 345 -2.78 -2.25 -10.35
CA TYR A 345 -2.21 -2.12 -11.67
C TYR A 345 -2.18 -3.45 -12.44
N TYR A 346 -2.23 -3.31 -13.76
CA TYR A 346 -2.04 -4.36 -14.75
C TYR A 346 -0.88 -3.99 -15.65
N HIS A 347 -0.15 -5.00 -16.13
CA HIS A 347 0.85 -4.79 -17.17
C HIS A 347 1.00 -5.99 -18.10
N VAL A 348 1.58 -5.76 -19.27
CA VAL A 348 2.20 -6.81 -20.10
C VAL A 348 3.23 -6.20 -21.05
N ILE A 349 4.35 -6.91 -21.25
CA ILE A 349 5.28 -6.67 -22.36
C ILE A 349 5.24 -7.89 -23.26
N SER A 350 4.76 -7.72 -24.49
CA SER A 350 4.50 -8.82 -25.41
C SER A 350 4.57 -8.40 -26.86
N ASP A 351 5.04 -9.33 -27.68
CA ASP A 351 4.98 -9.27 -29.13
C ASP A 351 3.52 -9.41 -29.60
N ILE A 352 3.29 -9.03 -30.85
CA ILE A 352 1.97 -9.04 -31.49
C ILE A 352 1.84 -10.16 -32.51
N LYS A 353 0.60 -10.44 -32.88
CA LYS A 353 0.26 -11.03 -34.17
C LYS A 353 -0.74 -10.14 -34.90
N THR A 354 -0.71 -10.19 -36.23
CA THR A 354 -1.55 -9.36 -37.10
C THR A 354 -2.39 -10.21 -38.05
N SER A 355 -3.54 -9.66 -38.46
CA SER A 355 -4.39 -10.16 -39.53
C SER A 355 -4.69 -9.04 -40.52
N GLU A 356 -4.79 -9.37 -41.79
CA GLU A 356 -5.25 -8.48 -42.87
C GLU A 356 -6.80 -8.47 -42.98
N LYS A 357 -7.48 -9.07 -42.00
CA LYS A 357 -8.94 -9.11 -41.86
C LYS A 357 -9.38 -8.56 -40.51
N SER A 358 -10.64 -8.17 -40.42
CA SER A 358 -11.34 -7.98 -39.14
C SER A 358 -11.51 -9.35 -38.48
N GLU A 359 -11.12 -9.45 -37.22
CA GLU A 359 -11.28 -10.66 -36.40
C GLU A 359 -12.40 -10.47 -35.36
N SER A 360 -13.10 -9.33 -35.39
CA SER A 360 -14.20 -8.93 -34.50
C SER A 360 -15.27 -10.00 -34.25
N SER A 361 -15.54 -10.84 -35.25
CA SER A 361 -16.50 -11.96 -35.17
C SER A 361 -16.14 -13.01 -34.10
N HIS A 362 -14.87 -13.10 -33.70
CA HIS A 362 -14.40 -14.01 -32.64
C HIS A 362 -14.62 -13.46 -31.21
N TYR A 363 -15.00 -12.18 -31.08
CA TYR A 363 -15.18 -11.49 -29.80
C TYR A 363 -16.62 -10.98 -29.58
N THR A 364 -17.49 -11.13 -30.57
CA THR A 364 -18.86 -10.58 -30.58
C THR A 364 -19.91 -11.67 -30.39
N GLY A 365 -20.09 -12.15 -29.14
CA GLY A 365 -21.09 -13.17 -28.82
C GLY A 365 -21.55 -13.18 -27.36
N ASN A 366 -22.83 -12.88 -27.13
CA ASN A 366 -23.51 -12.98 -25.83
C ASN A 366 -24.47 -14.19 -25.80
N SER A 367 -23.98 -15.39 -26.17
CA SER A 367 -24.81 -16.59 -26.31
C SER A 367 -24.00 -17.90 -26.23
N GLY A 368 -24.15 -18.65 -25.13
CA GLY A 368 -23.60 -20.00 -25.00
C GLY A 368 -22.09 -20.04 -24.69
N LEU A 369 -21.50 -21.15 -24.24
CA LEU A 369 -21.92 -22.56 -24.32
C LEU A 369 -22.46 -22.96 -25.70
N ASN A 370 -21.53 -23.37 -26.56
CA ASN A 370 -21.74 -24.08 -27.83
C ASN A 370 -23.03 -24.91 -27.88
N THR A 371 -23.99 -24.49 -28.71
CA THR A 371 -25.23 -25.23 -29.02
C THR A 371 -25.17 -26.02 -30.34
N THR A 372 -24.07 -25.91 -31.11
CA THR A 372 -23.97 -26.41 -32.50
C THR A 372 -22.60 -27.01 -32.87
N GLY A 373 -21.98 -27.75 -31.93
CA GLY A 373 -20.87 -28.67 -32.21
C GLY A 373 -19.49 -28.06 -32.49
N THR A 374 -19.36 -26.76 -32.73
CA THR A 374 -18.08 -26.09 -33.00
C THR A 374 -17.44 -25.50 -31.74
N THR A 375 -16.11 -25.57 -31.67
CA THR A 375 -15.35 -25.26 -30.45
C THR A 375 -15.36 -23.77 -30.11
N ALA A 376 -16.04 -23.40 -29.03
CA ALA A 376 -15.79 -22.13 -28.35
C ALA A 376 -14.32 -22.08 -27.89
N PHE A 377 -13.64 -20.96 -28.11
CA PHE A 377 -12.22 -20.80 -27.76
C PHE A 377 -12.03 -20.64 -26.23
N THR A 378 -11.95 -21.75 -25.50
CA THR A 378 -11.71 -21.77 -24.04
C THR A 378 -10.27 -21.41 -23.64
N ASN A 379 -9.44 -20.93 -24.57
CA ASN A 379 -8.03 -20.61 -24.35
C ASN A 379 -7.56 -19.51 -25.30
N TRP A 380 -7.08 -18.40 -24.74
CA TRP A 380 -6.53 -17.24 -25.47
C TRP A 380 -5.48 -17.65 -26.52
N ASN A 381 -4.55 -18.52 -26.14
CA ASN A 381 -3.47 -18.97 -27.02
C ASN A 381 -4.01 -19.71 -28.24
N ASN A 382 -5.13 -20.43 -28.13
CA ASN A 382 -5.73 -21.11 -29.27
C ASN A 382 -6.37 -20.11 -30.25
N LEU A 383 -7.06 -19.08 -29.75
CA LEU A 383 -7.65 -18.03 -30.57
C LEU A 383 -6.55 -17.26 -31.33
N VAL A 384 -5.54 -16.77 -30.60
CA VAL A 384 -4.40 -16.01 -31.16
C VAL A 384 -3.52 -16.86 -32.09
N ASN A 385 -3.43 -18.18 -31.89
CA ASN A 385 -2.71 -19.07 -32.79
C ASN A 385 -3.50 -19.54 -34.02
N THR A 386 -4.84 -19.49 -33.99
CA THR A 386 -5.67 -19.91 -35.13
C THR A 386 -5.92 -18.76 -36.12
N ASN A 387 -6.16 -17.55 -35.61
CA ASN A 387 -6.72 -16.47 -36.42
C ASN A 387 -5.69 -15.40 -36.84
N TYR A 388 -4.51 -15.33 -36.20
CA TYR A 388 -3.52 -14.28 -36.45
C TYR A 388 -2.15 -14.84 -36.89
N THR A 389 -1.48 -14.09 -37.77
CA THR A 389 -0.19 -14.48 -38.39
C THR A 389 0.98 -14.31 -37.41
N ALA A 390 1.86 -15.32 -37.33
CA ALA A 390 3.05 -15.28 -36.48
C ALA A 390 4.12 -14.31 -37.01
N GLY A 391 4.88 -13.68 -36.11
CA GLY A 391 5.89 -12.68 -36.47
C GLY A 391 5.29 -11.33 -36.87
N GLY A 392 4.12 -10.99 -36.31
CA GLY A 392 3.34 -9.80 -36.67
C GLY A 392 4.17 -8.51 -36.67
N THR A 393 4.08 -7.78 -37.78
CA THR A 393 4.55 -6.41 -37.90
C THR A 393 3.41 -5.61 -38.49
N VAL A 394 3.11 -4.43 -37.94
CA VAL A 394 1.99 -3.61 -38.42
C VAL A 394 2.30 -3.04 -39.81
N THR A 395 1.46 -3.39 -40.77
CA THR A 395 1.52 -2.99 -42.19
C THR A 395 0.33 -2.08 -42.55
N SER A 396 0.41 -1.41 -43.69
CA SER A 396 -0.72 -0.74 -44.33
C SER A 396 -1.90 -1.68 -44.65
N SER A 397 -1.62 -2.97 -44.85
CA SER A 397 -2.63 -4.04 -45.00
C SER A 397 -3.21 -4.60 -43.69
N THR A 398 -2.67 -4.24 -42.51
CA THR A 398 -3.16 -4.75 -41.22
C THR A 398 -4.57 -4.23 -40.92
N ARG A 399 -5.44 -5.12 -40.41
CA ARG A 399 -6.84 -4.80 -40.03
C ARG A 399 -7.18 -5.20 -38.61
N SER A 400 -6.56 -6.27 -38.07
CA SER A 400 -6.69 -6.65 -36.65
C SER A 400 -5.34 -7.05 -36.04
N ILE A 401 -5.16 -6.76 -34.75
CA ILE A 401 -3.96 -7.06 -33.96
C ILE A 401 -4.35 -7.78 -32.66
N ALA A 402 -3.59 -8.80 -32.26
CA ALA A 402 -3.68 -9.41 -30.94
C ALA A 402 -2.34 -9.35 -30.19
N ILE A 403 -2.37 -9.04 -28.90
CA ILE A 403 -1.21 -9.20 -28.01
C ILE A 403 -1.06 -10.69 -27.64
N VAL A 404 0.14 -11.26 -27.84
CA VAL A 404 0.36 -12.71 -27.64
C VAL A 404 0.19 -13.14 -26.19
N LYS A 405 0.84 -12.48 -25.23
CA LYS A 405 0.71 -12.80 -23.81
C LYS A 405 -0.54 -12.15 -23.21
N GLN A 406 -1.19 -12.83 -22.28
CA GLN A 406 -2.23 -12.23 -21.46
C GLN A 406 -1.64 -11.16 -20.53
N VAL A 407 -2.44 -10.18 -20.16
CA VAL A 407 -2.17 -9.20 -19.10
C VAL A 407 -2.08 -9.92 -17.75
N GLN A 408 -1.13 -9.51 -16.91
CA GLN A 408 -0.96 -9.98 -15.53
C GLN A 408 -1.21 -8.84 -14.54
N TYR A 409 -1.45 -9.17 -13.27
CA TYR A 409 -1.42 -8.18 -12.20
C TYR A 409 0.02 -7.72 -11.97
N ALA A 410 0.28 -6.41 -12.08
CA ALA A 410 1.63 -5.86 -11.93
C ALA A 410 2.08 -5.71 -10.46
N VAL A 411 1.19 -6.06 -9.53
CA VAL A 411 1.37 -6.00 -8.08
C VAL A 411 1.21 -7.39 -7.49
N GLY A 412 1.84 -7.64 -6.35
CA GLY A 412 1.56 -8.79 -5.51
C GLY A 412 0.44 -8.49 -4.51
N ARG A 413 -0.03 -9.53 -3.83
CA ARG A 413 -0.99 -9.40 -2.72
C ARG A 413 -0.43 -10.07 -1.47
N LEU A 414 -0.56 -9.40 -0.32
CA LEU A 414 -0.28 -9.95 0.99
C LEU A 414 -1.60 -10.25 1.70
N ASP A 415 -1.77 -11.49 2.14
CA ASP A 415 -2.86 -11.94 3.00
C ASP A 415 -2.37 -12.13 4.43
N VAL A 416 -3.14 -11.64 5.41
CA VAL A 416 -2.79 -11.71 6.83
C VAL A 416 -3.98 -12.21 7.64
N LYS A 417 -3.75 -13.21 8.49
CA LYS A 417 -4.64 -13.62 9.59
C LYS A 417 -3.97 -13.29 10.94
N VAL A 418 -4.75 -13.19 12.02
CA VAL A 418 -4.24 -13.10 13.40
C VAL A 418 -4.86 -14.16 14.30
N ARG A 419 -4.09 -14.64 15.29
CA ARG A 419 -4.56 -15.43 16.44
C ARG A 419 -3.67 -15.21 17.65
N ALA A 420 -4.21 -15.34 18.85
CA ALA A 420 -3.42 -15.55 20.05
C ALA A 420 -3.08 -17.05 20.16
N ALA A 421 -1.85 -17.39 20.53
CA ALA A 421 -1.45 -18.77 20.81
C ALA A 421 -2.08 -19.32 22.11
N MET A 422 -2.51 -18.42 23.00
CA MET A 422 -2.99 -18.73 24.36
C MET A 422 -4.29 -17.96 24.67
N THR A 423 -5.13 -18.51 25.57
CA THR A 423 -6.35 -17.84 26.06
C THR A 423 -6.08 -16.60 26.92
N SER A 424 -4.84 -16.44 27.39
CA SER A 424 -4.35 -15.22 28.03
C SER A 424 -2.91 -14.97 27.59
N LEU A 425 -2.56 -13.71 27.38
CA LEU A 425 -1.22 -13.26 27.03
C LEU A 425 -0.64 -12.45 28.19
N ASN A 426 0.69 -12.48 28.36
CA ASN A 426 1.37 -11.68 29.39
C ASN A 426 2.00 -10.44 28.75
N ASP A 427 1.94 -9.31 29.45
CA ASP A 427 2.65 -8.09 29.07
C ASP A 427 4.12 -8.08 29.57
N ASN A 428 4.87 -7.03 29.25
CA ASN A 428 6.28 -6.85 29.62
C ASN A 428 6.50 -6.65 31.14
N ALA A 429 5.44 -6.43 31.93
CA ALA A 429 5.48 -6.43 33.39
C ALA A 429 5.03 -7.78 34.00
N GLY A 430 4.67 -8.77 33.17
CA GLY A 430 4.15 -10.06 33.59
C GLY A 430 2.66 -10.04 33.98
N ALA A 431 1.92 -8.97 33.68
CA ALA A 431 0.48 -8.90 33.91
C ALA A 431 -0.25 -9.67 32.79
N SER A 432 -1.20 -10.54 33.18
CA SER A 432 -1.93 -11.40 32.25
C SER A 432 -3.26 -10.79 31.83
N VAL A 433 -3.50 -10.70 30.51
CA VAL A 433 -4.74 -10.22 29.88
C VAL A 433 -5.45 -11.35 29.15
N THR A 434 -6.75 -11.49 29.37
CA THR A 434 -7.57 -12.59 28.80
C THR A 434 -8.06 -12.27 27.39
N ILE A 435 -7.92 -13.21 26.47
CA ILE A 435 -8.30 -13.08 25.07
C ILE A 435 -9.75 -13.54 24.86
N GLY A 436 -10.67 -12.58 24.92
CA GLY A 436 -12.07 -12.74 24.52
C GLY A 436 -12.30 -12.27 23.07
N SER A 437 -13.54 -12.43 22.59
CA SER A 437 -13.93 -12.13 21.21
C SER A 437 -13.80 -10.67 20.76
N ASN A 438 -13.50 -9.75 21.69
CA ASN A 438 -13.33 -8.32 21.42
C ASN A 438 -12.13 -7.67 22.13
N THR A 439 -11.26 -8.42 22.82
CA THR A 439 -10.16 -7.85 23.63
C THR A 439 -9.19 -6.99 22.81
N PHE A 440 -8.81 -7.46 21.62
CA PHE A 440 -7.88 -6.77 20.74
C PHE A 440 -8.46 -6.73 19.32
N LYS A 441 -8.77 -5.53 18.84
CA LYS A 441 -9.27 -5.28 17.48
C LYS A 441 -8.09 -4.99 16.57
N VAL A 442 -8.07 -5.56 15.37
CA VAL A 442 -7.11 -5.17 14.33
C VAL A 442 -7.61 -3.89 13.66
N THR A 443 -6.77 -2.85 13.62
CA THR A 443 -7.13 -1.54 13.05
C THR A 443 -6.25 -1.13 11.87
N GLY A 444 -5.09 -1.76 11.68
CA GLY A 444 -4.19 -1.45 10.56
C GLY A 444 -3.13 -2.52 10.30
N LEU A 445 -2.57 -2.49 9.09
CA LEU A 445 -1.46 -3.31 8.62
C LEU A 445 -0.38 -2.39 8.04
N LEU A 446 0.88 -2.66 8.36
CA LEU A 446 2.03 -1.91 7.87
C LEU A 446 3.02 -2.84 7.19
N VAL A 447 3.52 -2.44 6.02
CA VAL A 447 4.40 -3.27 5.17
C VAL A 447 5.58 -2.43 4.68
N ASN A 448 6.78 -2.74 5.16
CA ASN A 448 7.99 -1.96 4.88
C ASN A 448 8.84 -2.54 3.73
N GLY A 449 9.88 -1.80 3.34
CA GLY A 449 10.84 -2.19 2.29
C GLY A 449 10.35 -1.86 0.88
N GLN A 450 9.13 -1.32 0.76
CA GLN A 450 8.43 -1.08 -0.48
C GLN A 450 9.03 0.14 -1.19
N LYS A 451 9.64 -0.08 -2.35
CA LYS A 451 10.30 0.96 -3.16
C LYS A 451 9.53 1.22 -4.45
N ALA A 452 9.89 2.30 -5.15
CA ALA A 452 9.46 2.46 -6.54
C ALA A 452 9.95 1.30 -7.43
N VAL A 453 9.14 0.94 -8.41
CA VAL A 453 9.41 -0.12 -9.39
C VAL A 453 9.63 0.45 -10.80
N ASP A 454 10.27 -0.31 -11.68
CA ASP A 454 10.56 0.07 -13.07
C ASP A 454 9.36 -0.16 -14.03
N TYR A 455 9.59 0.09 -15.33
CA TYR A 455 8.65 -0.19 -16.44
C TYR A 455 8.27 -1.68 -16.62
N LYS A 456 8.85 -2.59 -15.84
CA LYS A 456 8.53 -4.02 -15.75
C LYS A 456 7.98 -4.38 -14.37
N PHE A 457 7.70 -3.40 -13.52
CA PHE A 457 7.32 -3.53 -12.11
C PHE A 457 8.37 -4.28 -11.23
N ASN A 458 9.63 -4.37 -11.66
CA ASN A 458 10.74 -4.86 -10.82
C ASN A 458 11.15 -3.78 -9.80
N GLN A 459 11.51 -4.18 -8.57
CA GLN A 459 11.93 -3.22 -7.55
C GLN A 459 13.26 -2.51 -7.88
N LEU A 460 13.27 -1.18 -7.89
CA LEU A 460 14.47 -0.39 -8.10
C LEU A 460 15.31 -0.32 -6.81
N SER A 461 16.54 -0.83 -6.85
CA SER A 461 17.39 -1.00 -5.67
C SER A 461 17.83 0.32 -5.01
N THR A 462 18.05 1.37 -5.79
CA THR A 462 18.52 2.69 -5.33
C THR A 462 17.44 3.61 -4.77
N GLU A 463 16.17 3.31 -5.04
CA GLU A 463 15.05 4.19 -4.69
C GLU A 463 14.76 4.20 -3.17
N PRO A 464 14.11 5.24 -2.63
CA PRO A 464 13.67 5.25 -1.24
C PRO A 464 12.71 4.08 -0.95
N ALA A 465 12.92 3.44 0.20
CA ALA A 465 11.90 2.58 0.80
C ALA A 465 10.83 3.43 1.51
N TYR A 466 9.63 2.86 1.56
CA TYR A 466 8.44 3.33 2.24
C TYR A 466 7.87 2.19 3.10
N THR A 467 7.07 2.56 4.09
CA THR A 467 6.14 1.67 4.79
C THR A 467 4.74 1.97 4.28
N LEU A 468 4.11 1.01 3.60
CA LEU A 468 2.68 1.07 3.28
C LEU A 468 1.90 1.01 4.59
N TYR A 469 0.83 1.79 4.74
CA TYR A 469 -0.11 1.72 5.85
C TYR A 469 -1.53 1.53 5.32
N ASP A 470 -2.07 0.35 5.56
CA ASP A 470 -3.47 0.00 5.27
C ASP A 470 -4.27 0.11 6.57
N ASN A 471 -5.35 0.91 6.56
CA ASN A 471 -6.24 1.13 7.70
C ASN A 471 -7.70 0.75 7.41
N VAL A 472 -7.94 -0.02 6.35
CA VAL A 472 -9.30 -0.41 5.90
C VAL A 472 -9.61 -1.87 6.27
N ILE A 473 -9.03 -2.32 7.40
CA ILE A 473 -9.11 -3.69 7.91
C ILE A 473 -10.55 -4.05 8.33
N LYS A 474 -11.13 -5.05 7.67
CA LYS A 474 -12.37 -5.78 8.02
C LYS A 474 -12.35 -7.16 7.35
N ASP A 475 -13.31 -8.01 7.67
CA ASP A 475 -13.53 -9.30 6.98
C ASP A 475 -14.37 -9.20 5.68
N SER A 476 -14.68 -10.35 5.08
CA SER A 476 -15.51 -10.50 3.87
C SER A 476 -16.91 -9.92 3.96
N ASN A 477 -17.44 -9.84 5.18
CA ASN A 477 -18.77 -9.33 5.48
C ASN A 477 -18.72 -7.84 5.86
N GLY A 478 -17.51 -7.27 6.00
CA GLY A 478 -17.28 -5.89 6.46
C GLY A 478 -17.26 -5.71 7.97
N SER A 479 -17.16 -6.80 8.73
CA SER A 479 -17.08 -6.79 10.20
C SER A 479 -15.65 -6.47 10.68
N ASP A 480 -15.55 -5.81 11.84
CA ASP A 480 -14.26 -5.61 12.50
C ASP A 480 -13.56 -6.95 12.78
N ILE A 481 -12.26 -7.02 12.51
CA ILE A 481 -11.44 -8.19 12.82
C ILE A 481 -10.89 -8.04 14.23
N TYR A 482 -10.94 -9.12 15.00
CA TYR A 482 -10.40 -9.21 16.35
C TYR A 482 -9.47 -10.41 16.46
N MET A 483 -8.44 -10.28 17.29
CA MET A 483 -7.61 -11.43 17.67
C MET A 483 -8.38 -12.32 18.66
N THR A 484 -8.46 -13.61 18.34
CA THR A 484 -8.99 -14.65 19.23
C THR A 484 -7.98 -15.82 19.28
N THR A 485 -8.25 -16.86 20.06
CA THR A 485 -7.44 -18.11 20.01
C THR A 485 -7.63 -18.91 18.73
N SER A 486 -8.70 -18.65 17.98
CA SER A 486 -8.88 -19.13 16.61
C SER A 486 -8.27 -18.14 15.61
N GLU A 487 -7.85 -18.65 14.45
CA GLU A 487 -7.51 -17.80 13.31
C GLU A 487 -8.67 -16.88 12.95
N SER A 488 -8.35 -15.60 12.76
CA SER A 488 -9.28 -14.64 12.19
C SER A 488 -9.62 -14.98 10.73
N ASN A 489 -10.72 -14.39 10.24
CA ASN A 489 -10.83 -14.11 8.81
C ASN A 489 -9.60 -13.30 8.37
N ALA A 490 -9.16 -13.50 7.13
CA ALA A 490 -8.00 -12.79 6.62
C ALA A 490 -8.32 -11.30 6.37
N PHE A 491 -7.27 -10.51 6.19
CA PHE A 491 -7.28 -9.17 5.61
C PHE A 491 -6.09 -9.01 4.67
N TYR A 492 -6.21 -8.15 3.67
CA TYR A 492 -5.36 -8.11 2.48
C TYR A 492 -4.85 -6.71 2.16
N THR A 493 -3.61 -6.61 1.73
CA THR A 493 -3.12 -5.38 1.12
C THR A 493 -2.34 -5.68 -0.15
N LEU A 494 -2.36 -4.74 -1.09
CA LEU A 494 -1.64 -4.85 -2.35
C LEU A 494 -0.25 -4.23 -2.20
N VAL A 495 0.74 -4.93 -2.74
CA VAL A 495 2.16 -4.70 -2.49
C VAL A 495 2.94 -4.68 -3.80
N LEU A 496 3.95 -3.82 -3.87
CA LEU A 496 4.94 -3.84 -4.94
C LEU A 496 5.89 -5.02 -4.75
N GLU A 497 6.44 -5.49 -5.87
CA GLU A 497 7.40 -6.58 -5.88
C GLU A 497 8.64 -6.27 -5.03
N THR A 498 9.19 -7.31 -4.41
CA THR A 498 10.39 -7.27 -3.55
C THR A 498 11.60 -7.90 -4.26
N PRO A 499 12.86 -7.60 -3.86
CA PRO A 499 14.01 -8.15 -4.55
C PRO A 499 14.18 -9.64 -4.26
N GLU A 500 14.86 -10.35 -5.16
CA GLU A 500 15.13 -11.78 -5.01
C GLU A 500 16.08 -12.06 -3.85
N TYR A 501 15.78 -13.11 -3.08
CA TYR A 501 16.64 -13.68 -2.05
C TYR A 501 17.90 -14.28 -2.71
N GLY A 502 18.92 -13.43 -2.84
CA GLY A 502 20.20 -13.81 -3.44
C GLY A 502 21.13 -14.57 -2.50
N THR A 503 22.31 -14.91 -2.99
CA THR A 503 23.31 -15.71 -2.26
C THR A 503 24.11 -14.92 -1.21
N THR A 504 24.22 -13.59 -1.36
CA THR A 504 25.01 -12.73 -0.46
C THR A 504 24.21 -12.26 0.75
N ALA A 505 24.86 -11.99 1.89
CA ALA A 505 24.19 -11.47 3.08
C ALA A 505 23.36 -10.18 2.79
N ALA A 506 23.89 -9.26 1.97
CA ALA A 506 23.17 -8.05 1.60
C ALA A 506 21.90 -8.34 0.79
N THR A 507 21.95 -9.26 -0.18
CA THR A 507 20.76 -9.67 -0.96
C THR A 507 19.75 -10.49 -0.13
N LYS A 508 20.22 -11.23 0.88
CA LYS A 508 19.35 -11.97 1.79
C LYS A 508 18.57 -11.04 2.71
N GLU A 509 19.23 -10.08 3.35
CA GLU A 509 18.55 -9.10 4.21
C GLU A 509 17.65 -8.15 3.40
N ALA A 510 18.04 -7.78 2.18
CA ALA A 510 17.22 -6.92 1.31
C ALA A 510 15.91 -7.59 0.83
N ALA A 511 15.85 -8.92 0.82
CA ALA A 511 14.66 -9.69 0.45
C ALA A 511 13.71 -9.96 1.65
N LYS A 512 14.11 -9.60 2.88
CA LYS A 512 13.25 -9.71 4.06
C LYS A 512 12.34 -8.50 4.19
N VAL A 513 11.07 -8.72 4.54
CA VAL A 513 10.08 -7.65 4.72
C VAL A 513 9.65 -7.60 6.18
N ARG A 514 9.79 -6.45 6.83
CA ARG A 514 9.16 -6.22 8.13
C ARG A 514 7.71 -5.78 7.93
N ILE A 515 6.82 -6.44 8.65
CA ILE A 515 5.40 -6.07 8.75
C ILE A 515 5.06 -5.77 10.21
N ALA A 516 4.12 -4.87 10.42
CA ALA A 516 3.54 -4.63 11.75
C ALA A 516 2.02 -4.63 11.65
N VAL A 517 1.35 -5.16 12.67
CA VAL A 517 -0.11 -5.08 12.78
C VAL A 517 -0.47 -4.17 13.94
N GLU A 518 -1.33 -3.20 13.65
CA GLU A 518 -1.88 -2.24 14.60
C GLU A 518 -3.12 -2.86 15.25
N PHE A 519 -3.09 -2.95 16.58
CA PHE A 519 -4.17 -3.43 17.41
C PHE A 519 -4.67 -2.33 18.34
N GLU A 520 -5.98 -2.27 18.57
CA GLU A 520 -6.64 -1.41 19.55
C GLU A 520 -6.94 -2.22 20.83
N ASN A 521 -6.41 -1.76 21.97
CA ASN A 521 -6.61 -2.39 23.28
C ASN A 521 -8.03 -2.10 23.79
N ASN A 522 -8.95 -3.03 23.59
CA ASN A 522 -10.32 -2.98 24.09
C ASN A 522 -10.52 -3.80 25.38
N SER A 523 -9.43 -4.20 26.03
CA SER A 523 -9.48 -4.71 27.41
C SER A 523 -9.73 -3.58 28.42
N ALA A 524 -10.10 -3.95 29.65
CA ALA A 524 -10.19 -3.00 30.77
C ALA A 524 -8.83 -2.72 31.46
N GLN A 525 -7.72 -3.26 30.94
CA GLN A 525 -6.38 -3.18 31.55
C GLN A 525 -5.47 -2.25 30.75
N THR A 526 -4.68 -1.42 31.46
CA THR A 526 -3.49 -0.80 30.87
C THR A 526 -2.37 -1.84 30.88
N LEU A 527 -1.77 -2.07 29.70
CA LEU A 527 -0.69 -3.04 29.51
C LEU A 527 0.66 -2.32 29.44
N VAL A 528 1.71 -2.97 29.90
CA VAL A 528 3.10 -2.52 29.76
C VAL A 528 3.71 -3.23 28.55
N GLY A 529 3.95 -2.49 27.48
CA GLY A 529 4.65 -2.96 26.30
C GLY A 529 6.17 -2.86 26.42
N ARG A 530 6.86 -3.02 25.28
CA ARG A 530 8.32 -2.93 25.18
C ARG A 530 8.83 -1.62 25.77
N ASP A 531 10.02 -1.68 26.38
CA ASP A 531 10.75 -0.50 26.84
C ASP A 531 9.94 0.42 27.79
N GLY A 532 8.95 -0.14 28.49
CA GLY A 532 8.07 0.54 29.46
C GLY A 532 6.90 1.33 28.85
N GLY A 533 6.61 1.18 27.55
CA GLY A 533 5.50 1.88 26.88
C GLY A 533 4.12 1.49 27.43
N LEU A 534 3.26 2.45 27.77
CA LEU A 534 1.94 2.18 28.34
C LEU A 534 0.83 2.16 27.28
N ILE A 535 0.14 1.03 27.20
CA ILE A 535 -0.94 0.74 26.25
C ILE A 535 -2.26 0.73 27.04
N TYR A 536 -2.90 1.89 27.14
CA TYR A 536 -4.16 2.08 27.86
C TYR A 536 -5.37 1.51 27.08
N PRO A 537 -6.50 1.22 27.76
CA PRO A 537 -7.78 0.95 27.10
C PRO A 537 -8.16 2.04 26.09
N GLY A 538 -8.67 1.63 24.93
CA GLY A 538 -8.98 2.50 23.78
C GLY A 538 -7.77 3.05 23.03
N THR A 539 -6.53 2.65 23.37
CA THR A 539 -5.31 3.08 22.67
C THR A 539 -4.73 1.94 21.84
N LYS A 540 -3.95 2.30 20.82
CA LYS A 540 -3.35 1.36 19.87
C LYS A 540 -1.94 0.92 20.28
N PHE A 541 -1.54 -0.25 19.78
CA PHE A 541 -0.21 -0.81 19.87
C PHE A 541 0.15 -1.64 18.63
N TYR A 542 1.43 -1.97 18.49
CA TYR A 542 1.95 -2.74 17.36
C TYR A 542 2.67 -4.00 17.84
N LEU A 543 2.50 -5.08 17.08
CA LEU A 543 3.35 -6.27 17.12
C LEU A 543 4.01 -6.41 15.75
N ILE A 544 5.29 -6.81 15.72
CA ILE A 544 6.15 -6.70 14.53
C ILE A 544 6.70 -8.06 14.14
N GLY A 545 6.51 -8.42 12.87
CA GLY A 545 7.07 -9.62 12.26
C GLY A 545 8.07 -9.30 11.16
N THR A 546 8.86 -10.30 10.76
CA THR A 546 9.76 -10.22 9.60
C THR A 546 9.54 -11.44 8.71
N LEU A 547 8.92 -11.23 7.55
CA LEU A 547 8.81 -12.22 6.48
C LEU A 547 10.21 -12.49 5.91
N ASP A 548 10.57 -13.77 5.80
CA ASP A 548 11.89 -14.22 5.38
C ASP A 548 11.74 -15.29 4.28
N PRO A 549 12.07 -15.00 3.00
CA PRO A 549 11.95 -15.95 1.90
C PRO A 549 12.78 -17.23 2.02
N SER A 550 13.67 -17.34 3.02
CA SER A 550 14.39 -18.59 3.30
C SER A 550 13.73 -19.48 4.37
N LYS A 551 12.65 -19.03 5.01
CA LYS A 551 11.90 -19.79 6.03
C LYS A 551 10.58 -20.31 5.46
N ASN A 552 10.64 -21.17 4.46
CA ASN A 552 9.47 -21.95 4.04
C ASN A 552 9.13 -22.99 5.13
N ASP A 553 7.85 -23.39 5.22
CA ASP A 553 7.27 -24.50 6.01
C ASP A 553 7.50 -24.59 7.53
N GLY A 554 8.46 -23.84 8.11
CA GLY A 554 8.80 -23.90 9.55
C GLY A 554 10.05 -24.68 9.89
N THR A 555 10.61 -25.45 8.96
CA THR A 555 11.91 -26.08 9.15
C THR A 555 13.03 -25.07 8.93
N SER A 556 13.64 -24.62 10.04
CA SER A 556 14.85 -23.80 10.00
C SER A 556 16.07 -24.63 9.58
N ALA A 557 16.26 -24.78 8.27
CA ALA A 557 17.33 -25.58 7.68
C ALA A 557 18.30 -24.74 6.83
N GLU A 558 19.45 -24.39 7.41
CA GLU A 558 20.62 -23.97 6.61
C GLU A 558 21.00 -25.11 5.65
N GLY A 559 20.68 -24.97 4.37
CA GLY A 559 20.97 -25.96 3.33
C GLY A 559 19.76 -26.53 2.60
N HIS A 560 18.52 -26.13 2.92
CA HIS A 560 17.38 -26.47 2.06
C HIS A 560 17.33 -25.57 0.82
N THR A 561 17.69 -26.14 -0.34
CA THR A 561 17.41 -25.58 -1.67
C THR A 561 15.96 -25.87 -2.11
N SER A 562 15.05 -26.05 -1.14
CA SER A 562 13.62 -26.32 -1.32
C SER A 562 12.88 -25.02 -1.60
N TYR A 563 13.28 -24.34 -2.67
CA TYR A 563 12.45 -23.30 -3.28
C TYR A 563 11.14 -23.96 -3.71
N TYR A 564 10.01 -23.32 -3.42
CA TYR A 564 8.79 -23.65 -4.13
C TYR A 564 9.03 -23.39 -5.61
N THR A 565 8.78 -24.42 -6.42
CA THR A 565 8.33 -24.22 -7.78
C THR A 565 6.82 -23.97 -7.76
N ASP A 566 6.33 -23.10 -8.65
CA ASP A 566 4.90 -22.92 -8.87
C ASP A 566 4.16 -24.23 -9.21
N ASN A 567 2.82 -24.22 -9.24
CA ASN A 567 2.01 -25.43 -9.40
C ASN A 567 2.14 -26.20 -10.74
N THR A 568 3.03 -25.78 -11.65
CA THR A 568 3.50 -26.55 -12.82
C THR A 568 4.91 -27.13 -12.65
N ASN A 569 5.49 -27.04 -11.45
CA ASN A 569 6.86 -27.37 -11.06
C ASN A 569 7.94 -26.67 -11.91
N THR A 570 7.79 -25.35 -12.17
CA THR A 570 8.68 -24.60 -13.08
C THR A 570 9.30 -23.31 -12.54
N THR A 571 8.61 -22.53 -11.70
CA THR A 571 9.00 -21.14 -11.38
C THR A 571 9.45 -21.00 -9.93
N LEU A 572 10.70 -20.59 -9.73
CA LEU A 572 11.37 -20.49 -8.43
C LEU A 572 10.85 -19.29 -7.61
N ILE A 573 10.25 -19.53 -6.44
CA ILE A 573 9.80 -18.45 -5.56
C ILE A 573 10.97 -17.98 -4.68
N THR A 574 11.43 -16.76 -4.93
CA THR A 574 12.60 -16.15 -4.24
C THR A 574 12.32 -14.77 -3.64
N LYS A 575 11.13 -14.20 -3.85
CA LYS A 575 10.76 -12.82 -3.46
C LYS A 575 9.69 -12.86 -2.38
N ALA A 576 9.79 -12.02 -1.33
CA ALA A 576 8.80 -11.92 -0.26
C ALA A 576 7.39 -11.61 -0.79
N PHE A 577 7.31 -10.71 -1.79
CA PHE A 577 6.15 -10.47 -2.66
C PHE A 577 6.60 -10.49 -4.13
N MET A 578 5.76 -11.04 -5.01
CA MET A 578 5.98 -11.16 -6.45
C MET A 578 4.71 -10.75 -7.21
N GLN A 579 4.88 -10.19 -8.42
CA GLN A 579 3.79 -9.81 -9.33
C GLN A 579 2.88 -11.01 -9.63
N ASP A 580 1.55 -10.84 -9.63
CA ASP A 580 0.55 -11.90 -9.89
C ASP A 580 0.44 -13.01 -8.81
N TYR A 581 1.26 -12.99 -7.74
CA TYR A 581 1.20 -13.97 -6.64
C TYR A 581 0.54 -13.44 -5.36
N ASN A 582 -0.08 -14.36 -4.61
CA ASN A 582 -0.58 -14.12 -3.25
C ASN A 582 0.43 -14.68 -2.23
N THR A 583 0.80 -13.87 -1.23
CA THR A 583 1.66 -14.25 -0.10
C THR A 583 0.79 -14.39 1.14
N VAL A 584 0.75 -15.55 1.79
CA VAL A 584 -0.23 -15.83 2.85
C VAL A 584 0.42 -15.99 4.22
N VAL A 585 0.04 -15.09 5.13
CA VAL A 585 0.65 -14.93 6.44
C VAL A 585 -0.37 -15.17 7.55
N THR A 586 0.00 -15.93 8.57
CA THR A 586 -0.78 -16.04 9.82
C THR A 586 0.06 -15.48 10.96
N LEU A 587 -0.50 -14.68 11.84
CA LEU A 587 0.23 -14.09 12.95
C LEU A 587 -0.23 -14.75 14.25
N ALA A 588 0.65 -15.53 14.87
CA ALA A 588 0.46 -16.09 16.20
C ALA A 588 1.11 -15.15 17.23
N VAL A 589 0.29 -14.59 18.12
CA VAL A 589 0.76 -13.78 19.25
C VAL A 589 0.95 -14.70 20.46
N SER A 590 2.20 -14.85 20.91
CA SER A 590 2.55 -15.73 22.03
C SER A 590 2.58 -14.98 23.37
N ASP A 591 2.99 -13.71 23.37
CA ASP A 591 2.85 -12.77 24.48
C ASP A 591 2.76 -11.31 23.95
N LEU A 592 2.80 -10.32 24.84
CA LEU A 592 2.76 -8.88 24.52
C LEU A 592 4.01 -8.15 25.05
N THR A 593 5.11 -8.85 25.30
CA THR A 593 6.32 -8.30 25.96
C THR A 593 7.07 -7.31 25.08
N LYS A 594 7.02 -7.46 23.74
CA LYS A 594 7.62 -6.51 22.79
C LYS A 594 6.56 -5.66 22.07
N ALA A 595 5.29 -5.69 22.52
CA ALA A 595 4.22 -4.81 22.04
C ALA A 595 4.61 -3.32 22.14
N TYR A 596 4.48 -2.57 21.06
CA TYR A 596 4.92 -1.18 20.97
C TYR A 596 3.75 -0.19 21.07
N ASN A 597 3.79 0.76 22.01
CA ASN A 597 2.81 1.87 22.06
C ASN A 597 3.15 3.04 21.11
N VAL A 598 4.29 2.97 20.43
CA VAL A 598 4.83 3.93 19.46
C VAL A 598 5.55 3.13 18.37
N LEU A 599 5.24 3.38 17.10
CA LEU A 599 5.77 2.59 15.98
C LEU A 599 7.27 2.88 15.75
N PRO A 600 8.16 1.88 15.88
CA PRO A 600 9.57 2.05 15.53
C PRO A 600 9.77 2.03 14.00
N ASP A 601 10.91 2.55 13.54
CA ASP A 601 11.32 2.45 12.14
C ASP A 601 11.49 0.98 11.72
N LEU A 602 10.54 0.47 10.95
CA LEU A 602 10.57 -0.87 10.37
C LEU A 602 11.75 -1.06 9.40
N GLY A 603 12.38 0.02 8.92
CA GLY A 603 13.59 -0.02 8.09
C GLY A 603 14.81 -0.53 8.84
N LEU A 604 14.90 -0.26 10.15
CA LEU A 604 16.10 -0.52 10.93
C LEU A 604 16.02 -1.87 11.68
N PRO A 605 17.13 -2.63 11.75
CA PRO A 605 17.11 -3.95 12.35
C PRO A 605 16.92 -3.89 13.88
N ARG A 606 15.80 -4.44 14.33
CA ARG A 606 15.57 -4.92 15.71
C ARG A 606 15.11 -6.38 15.63
N LEU A 607 15.63 -7.23 16.50
CA LEU A 607 15.41 -8.69 16.62
C LEU A 607 13.98 -8.99 17.15
N GLU A 608 13.24 -10.06 16.79
CA GLU A 608 13.46 -11.37 16.10
C GLU A 608 12.11 -11.86 15.45
N MET A 609 12.06 -12.58 14.29
CA MET A 609 11.79 -14.04 14.04
C MET A 609 10.52 -14.68 14.68
N GLY A 610 9.71 -15.61 14.10
CA GLY A 610 9.49 -16.17 12.72
C GLY A 610 9.96 -17.63 12.43
N LEU A 611 9.27 -18.55 11.70
CA LEU A 611 8.06 -18.47 10.81
C LEU A 611 7.57 -19.84 10.18
N SER A 612 6.27 -20.15 9.88
CA SER A 612 5.76 -21.48 9.34
C SER A 612 4.25 -21.65 8.88
N VAL A 613 3.81 -21.85 7.60
CA VAL A 613 2.44 -22.42 7.19
C VAL A 613 2.26 -22.75 5.68
N ASP A 614 1.08 -23.25 5.20
CA ASP A 614 0.80 -23.83 3.85
C ASP A 614 -0.61 -23.47 3.22
N VAL A 615 -0.73 -23.23 1.88
CA VAL A 615 -1.94 -23.07 0.98
C VAL A 615 -1.57 -23.04 -0.56
N ASP A 616 -2.52 -23.03 -1.53
CA ASP A 616 -2.39 -22.69 -3.00
C ASP A 616 -3.64 -21.82 -3.40
N TRP A 617 -3.76 -20.95 -4.42
CA TRP A 617 -3.34 -20.93 -5.85
C TRP A 617 -2.95 -19.52 -6.36
N LYS A 618 -1.99 -19.36 -7.30
CA LYS A 618 -0.74 -20.14 -7.40
C LYS A 618 0.08 -19.78 -6.16
N GLN A 619 0.59 -20.79 -5.45
CA GLN A 619 1.33 -20.64 -4.21
C GLN A 619 2.43 -19.58 -4.32
N GLY A 620 2.41 -18.60 -3.41
CA GLY A 620 3.50 -17.66 -3.14
C GLY A 620 4.35 -18.17 -1.97
N ILE A 621 4.90 -17.26 -1.16
CA ILE A 621 5.41 -17.62 0.19
C ILE A 621 4.24 -17.74 1.16
N ILE A 622 4.28 -18.76 2.02
CA ILE A 622 3.24 -19.04 3.01
C ILE A 622 3.85 -19.39 4.37
N GLN A 623 3.33 -18.76 5.44
CA GLN A 623 4.16 -18.44 6.59
C GLN A 623 3.36 -18.00 7.86
N THR A 624 3.41 -18.75 8.99
CA THR A 624 2.90 -18.27 10.30
C THR A 624 4.03 -17.57 11.06
N LEU A 625 3.92 -16.28 11.34
CA LEU A 625 4.84 -15.58 12.24
C LEU A 625 4.43 -15.88 13.68
N ASP A 626 5.38 -16.30 14.51
CA ASP A 626 5.40 -15.79 15.87
C ASP A 626 5.65 -14.27 15.78
N ILE A 627 4.77 -13.49 16.40
CA ILE A 627 4.95 -12.06 16.66
C ILE A 627 4.91 -11.81 18.17
N GLU A 628 5.87 -11.05 18.64
CA GLU A 628 6.13 -10.73 20.05
C GLU A 628 6.40 -9.23 20.18
#